data_AF-A0AAW4BLK1-F1
#
_entry.id   AF-A0AAW4BLK1-F1
#
_cell.length_a   1.000
_cell.length_b   1.000
_cell.length_c   1.000
_cell.angle_alpha   90.00
_cell.angle_beta   90.00
_cell.angle_gamma   90.00
#
_symmetry.space_group_name_H-M   'P 1'
#
loop_
_entity.id
_entity.type
_entity.pdbx_description
1 polymer ?
#
loop_
_entity_poly.entity_id
_entity_poly.type
_entity_poly.pdbx_seq_one_letter_code
_entity_poly.pdbx_strand_id
1 'polypeptide(L)'
;IETFAVNDLSNALKQDIDKQLADTRSAVTKSRSQAIISIMFSILPKNIIRLHVRFNSVVVDNPSVTLFFEQLTQLLSGSPLSFLNQEQTISAYNHKVNNELLSVDLESARWNEYILTLPSSANLPTICEPEKLDETDITRRCITLSQRKWQQLVTVSKKHNVTPEITLASIFSTVLSLWGNQKYLMMRFDITKINDYTGIIGQFTEPLLVGMSGFEQSFLSLVKNNQKKFEEAYHYDVKVPVFQCVNKLSNISDSHRYPANITFSSELLNTNHSKKAVWGCRQSANTWLSLHAVIEQEQLVLQWDSQDAIFPKDMIKDMLHSYTDLLDLLSQKDVNWAQPLPTLLPKHQESIRNKINQQGDLELTKELLHQRFFKNVESTPN
;
A
#
# COMPACT_ATOMS: atom_id res chain seq x y z
N ILE A 1 20.61 12.59 14.21
CA ILE A 1 19.43 13.21 14.85
C ILE A 1 19.66 14.70 14.76
N GLU A 2 18.86 15.43 13.98
CA GLU A 2 19.14 16.86 13.73
C GLU A 2 18.18 17.80 14.46
N THR A 3 17.02 17.31 14.89
CA THR A 3 16.04 18.11 15.62
C THR A 3 15.55 17.36 16.85
N PHE A 4 15.67 18.03 18.00
CA PHE A 4 15.16 17.61 19.29
C PHE A 4 14.32 18.75 19.85
N ALA A 5 13.02 18.54 20.05
CA ALA A 5 12.12 19.54 20.60
C ALA A 5 11.27 18.94 21.72
N VAL A 6 10.91 19.76 22.71
CA VAL A 6 10.10 19.37 23.87
C VAL A 6 8.92 20.32 23.99
N ASN A 7 7.71 19.77 23.94
CA ASN A 7 6.45 20.43 24.19
C ASN A 7 5.99 20.05 25.61
N ASP A 8 6.09 20.96 26.57
CA ASP A 8 5.58 20.72 27.91
C ASP A 8 4.07 21.03 27.96
N LEU A 9 3.28 19.97 28.09
CA LEU A 9 1.82 20.01 28.21
C LEU A 9 1.36 19.47 29.59
N SER A 10 2.27 19.39 30.56
CA SER A 10 2.02 18.81 31.89
C SER A 10 0.87 19.48 32.65
N ASN A 11 0.67 20.78 32.40
CA ASN A 11 -0.37 21.61 33.03
C ASN A 11 -1.49 22.03 32.05
N ALA A 12 -1.51 21.51 30.82
CA ALA A 12 -2.48 21.88 29.81
C ALA A 12 -3.84 21.19 30.04
N LEU A 13 -4.93 21.84 29.61
CA LEU A 13 -6.26 21.22 29.58
C LEU A 13 -6.30 20.11 28.53
N LYS A 14 -7.16 19.11 28.74
CA LYS A 14 -7.22 17.92 27.86
C LYS A 14 -7.48 18.28 26.37
N GLN A 15 -8.37 19.24 26.11
CA GLN A 15 -8.67 19.67 24.74
C GLN A 15 -7.46 20.32 24.06
N ASP A 16 -6.69 21.11 24.81
CA ASP A 16 -5.46 21.73 24.32
C ASP A 16 -4.38 20.69 24.07
N ILE A 17 -4.29 19.64 24.91
CA ILE A 17 -3.38 18.51 24.70
C ILE A 17 -3.68 17.81 23.38
N ASP A 18 -4.94 17.43 23.14
CA ASP A 18 -5.30 16.68 21.92
C ASP A 18 -5.02 17.50 20.65
N LYS A 19 -5.30 18.81 20.71
CA LYS A 19 -4.98 19.77 19.64
C LYS A 19 -3.46 19.88 19.42
N GLN A 20 -2.68 20.14 20.47
CA GLN A 20 -1.22 20.27 20.37
C GLN A 20 -0.55 18.98 19.88
N LEU A 21 -1.05 17.81 20.29
CA LEU A 21 -0.58 16.54 19.75
C LEU A 21 -0.93 16.36 18.26
N ALA A 22 -2.06 16.89 17.80
CA ALA A 22 -2.42 16.90 16.38
C ALA A 22 -1.54 17.87 15.57
N ASP A 23 -1.33 19.08 16.09
CA ASP A 23 -0.47 20.11 15.48
C ASP A 23 0.98 19.62 15.38
N THR A 24 1.51 19.00 16.45
CA THR A 24 2.85 18.37 16.45
C THR A 24 2.94 17.28 15.40
N ARG A 25 1.92 16.41 15.28
CA ARG A 25 1.88 15.37 14.23
C ARG A 25 1.89 16.00 12.84
N SER A 26 1.06 17.00 12.59
CA SER A 26 0.99 17.69 11.30
C SER A 26 2.33 18.34 10.94
N ALA A 27 2.97 19.05 11.88
CA ALA A 27 4.27 19.68 11.67
C ALA A 27 5.37 18.65 11.32
N VAL A 28 5.38 17.49 12.00
CA VAL A 28 6.32 16.41 11.74
C VAL A 28 6.07 15.78 10.36
N THR A 29 4.82 15.54 9.98
CA THR A 29 4.43 14.95 8.69
C THR A 29 4.67 15.89 7.51
N LYS A 30 4.47 17.21 7.68
CA LYS A 30 4.69 18.22 6.63
C LYS A 30 6.13 18.72 6.55
N SER A 31 6.99 18.29 7.47
CA SER A 31 8.40 18.72 7.53
C SER A 31 9.17 18.32 6.26
N ARG A 32 9.76 19.32 5.60
CA ARG A 32 10.70 19.14 4.48
C ARG A 32 12.17 19.02 4.92
N SER A 33 12.41 18.80 6.22
CA SER A 33 13.77 18.66 6.76
C SER A 33 14.52 17.50 6.09
N GLN A 34 15.82 17.65 5.84
CA GLN A 34 16.64 16.57 5.28
C GLN A 34 17.15 15.58 6.35
N ALA A 35 16.88 15.87 7.63
CA ALA A 35 17.28 15.06 8.76
C ALA A 35 16.91 13.59 8.60
N ILE A 36 17.87 12.70 8.87
CA ILE A 36 17.66 11.24 8.89
C ILE A 36 16.61 10.87 9.95
N ILE A 37 16.73 11.46 11.14
CA ILE A 37 15.80 11.27 12.26
C ILE A 37 15.50 12.62 12.90
N SER A 38 14.22 12.90 13.09
CA SER A 38 13.70 14.03 13.87
C SER A 38 12.90 13.49 15.05
N ILE A 39 13.19 13.99 16.26
CA ILE A 39 12.54 13.52 17.49
C ILE A 39 11.89 14.70 18.22
N MET A 40 10.63 14.54 18.61
CA MET A 40 9.93 15.50 19.45
C MET A 40 9.26 14.79 20.63
N PHE A 41 9.25 15.44 21.77
CA PHE A 41 8.63 14.96 23.00
C PHE A 41 7.45 15.85 23.34
N SER A 42 6.32 15.25 23.69
CA SER A 42 5.27 15.97 24.41
C SER A 42 5.15 15.40 25.82
N ILE A 43 5.45 16.21 26.83
CA ILE A 43 5.30 15.84 28.24
C ILE A 43 3.85 16.08 28.62
N LEU A 44 3.13 15.03 28.98
CA LEU A 44 1.71 15.06 29.32
C LEU A 44 1.53 14.97 30.85
N PRO A 45 0.32 15.27 31.38
CA PRO A 45 0.01 15.07 32.78
C PRO A 45 0.33 13.64 33.25
N LYS A 46 0.61 13.47 34.55
CA LYS A 46 1.01 12.20 35.17
C LYS A 46 2.35 11.63 34.65
N ASN A 47 3.25 12.50 34.20
CA ASN A 47 4.58 12.14 33.68
C ASN A 47 4.53 11.17 32.49
N ILE A 48 3.46 11.23 31.70
CA ILE A 48 3.35 10.44 30.47
C ILE A 48 4.10 11.18 29.37
N ILE A 49 5.00 10.50 28.67
CA ILE A 49 5.74 11.10 27.54
C ILE A 49 5.15 10.56 26.24
N ARG A 50 4.76 11.45 25.34
CA ARG A 50 4.49 11.12 23.94
C ARG A 50 5.74 11.36 23.11
N LEU A 51 6.28 10.30 22.54
CA LEU A 51 7.40 10.37 21.60
C LEU A 51 6.86 10.48 20.17
N HIS A 52 7.31 11.49 19.45
CA HIS A 52 7.06 11.67 18.01
C HIS A 52 8.39 11.50 17.29
N VAL A 53 8.46 10.57 16.34
CA VAL A 53 9.68 10.31 15.58
C VAL A 53 9.35 10.31 14.09
N ARG A 54 10.13 11.05 13.32
CA ARG A 54 10.14 10.98 11.86
C ARG A 54 11.47 10.41 11.40
N PHE A 55 11.37 9.49 10.46
CA PHE A 55 12.51 8.90 9.77
C PHE A 55 12.49 9.32 8.30
N ASN A 56 13.65 9.63 7.75
CA ASN A 56 13.81 9.82 6.32
C ASN A 56 13.89 8.45 5.64
N SER A 57 12.87 8.11 4.86
CA SER A 57 12.74 6.80 4.20
C SER A 57 13.81 6.55 3.11
N VAL A 58 14.54 7.57 2.69
CA VAL A 58 15.71 7.40 1.81
C VAL A 58 16.84 6.66 2.53
N VAL A 59 16.96 6.82 3.86
CA VAL A 59 18.10 6.34 4.65
C VAL A 59 17.68 5.25 5.65
N VAL A 60 16.43 5.26 6.13
CA VAL A 60 15.93 4.33 7.15
C VAL A 60 14.65 3.68 6.65
N ASP A 61 14.67 2.36 6.49
CA ASP A 61 13.51 1.58 6.10
C ASP A 61 12.61 1.15 7.26
N ASN A 62 11.46 0.56 6.95
CA ASN A 62 10.46 0.16 7.95
C ASN A 62 11.00 -0.90 8.94
N PRO A 63 11.71 -1.96 8.50
CA PRO A 63 12.40 -2.88 9.41
C PRO A 63 13.37 -2.17 10.36
N SER A 64 14.11 -1.18 9.87
CA SER A 64 15.03 -0.39 10.69
C SER A 64 14.30 0.51 11.69
N VAL A 65 13.12 1.04 11.34
CA VAL A 65 12.25 1.75 12.29
C VAL A 65 11.78 0.81 13.40
N THR A 66 11.36 -0.42 13.04
CA THR A 66 10.99 -1.45 14.02
C THR A 66 12.16 -1.75 14.97
N LEU A 67 13.35 -2.02 14.42
CA LEU A 67 14.57 -2.26 15.18
C LEU A 67 14.90 -1.09 16.13
N PHE A 68 14.77 0.16 15.67
CA PHE A 68 14.99 1.34 16.49
C PHE A 68 14.08 1.34 17.73
N PHE A 69 12.78 1.08 17.57
CA PHE A 69 11.84 1.08 18.69
C PHE A 69 11.99 -0.13 19.61
N GLU A 70 12.39 -1.28 19.08
CA GLU A 70 12.74 -2.46 19.87
C GLU A 70 13.95 -2.18 20.78
N GLN A 71 15.04 -1.66 20.22
CA GLN A 71 16.25 -1.29 20.98
C GLN A 71 15.96 -0.17 21.98
N LEU A 72 15.19 0.86 21.59
CA LEU A 72 14.78 1.92 22.52
C LEU A 72 13.98 1.35 23.69
N THR A 73 13.09 0.38 23.43
CA THR A 73 12.34 -0.28 24.49
C THR A 73 13.24 -1.06 25.42
N GLN A 74 14.22 -1.80 24.89
CA GLN A 74 15.21 -2.55 25.69
C GLN A 74 16.05 -1.61 26.57
N LEU A 75 16.54 -0.50 26.03
CA LEU A 75 17.26 0.55 26.79
C LEU A 75 16.42 1.10 27.93
N LEU A 76 15.17 1.49 27.65
CA LEU A 76 14.27 2.05 28.66
C LEU A 76 13.88 1.02 29.75
N SER A 77 13.99 -0.27 29.44
CA SER A 77 13.74 -1.38 30.37
C SER A 77 14.97 -1.74 31.21
N GLY A 78 16.11 -1.09 30.98
CA GLY A 78 17.39 -1.45 31.60
C GLY A 78 17.96 -2.79 31.12
N SER A 79 17.49 -3.32 29.98
CA SER A 79 18.03 -4.56 29.41
C SER A 79 19.39 -4.29 28.76
N PRO A 80 20.39 -5.16 28.96
CA PRO A 80 21.68 -5.02 28.28
C PRO A 80 21.49 -5.21 26.77
N LEU A 81 22.04 -4.28 25.99
CA LEU A 81 22.05 -4.35 24.53
C LEU A 81 23.43 -4.71 24.03
N SER A 82 23.50 -5.70 23.13
CA SER A 82 24.66 -5.90 22.26
C SER A 82 24.41 -5.16 20.95
N PHE A 83 25.07 -4.02 20.77
CA PHE A 83 25.13 -3.36 19.47
C PHE A 83 26.20 -4.04 18.61
N LEU A 84 25.96 -4.08 17.30
CA LEU A 84 27.06 -4.32 16.36
C LEU A 84 28.07 -3.19 16.50
N ASN A 85 29.36 -3.52 16.40
CA ASN A 85 30.39 -2.50 16.41
C ASN A 85 30.38 -1.73 15.07
N GLN A 86 31.08 -0.60 15.06
CA GLN A 86 31.14 0.28 13.88
C GLN A 86 31.72 -0.44 12.65
N GLU A 87 32.71 -1.31 12.84
CA GLU A 87 33.36 -2.04 11.75
C GLU A 87 32.41 -3.05 11.09
N GLN A 88 31.64 -3.80 11.89
CA GLN A 88 30.60 -4.71 11.42
C GLN A 88 29.52 -3.96 10.63
N THR A 89 29.12 -2.79 11.13
CA THR A 89 28.13 -1.94 10.47
C THR A 89 28.65 -1.45 9.11
N ILE A 90 29.86 -0.90 9.06
CA ILE A 90 30.48 -0.40 7.82
C ILE A 90 30.69 -1.55 6.83
N SER A 91 31.13 -2.71 7.28
CA SER A 91 31.36 -3.88 6.41
C SER A 91 30.06 -4.35 5.73
N ALA A 92 28.97 -4.43 6.49
CA ALA A 92 27.66 -4.77 5.95
C ALA A 92 27.17 -3.74 4.92
N TYR A 93 27.34 -2.44 5.20
CA TYR A 93 27.01 -1.38 4.25
C TYR A 93 27.86 -1.45 2.98
N ASN A 94 29.17 -1.66 3.10
CA ASN A 94 30.07 -1.79 1.96
C ASN A 94 29.71 -3.02 1.12
N HIS A 95 29.35 -4.14 1.75
CA HIS A 95 28.88 -5.33 1.05
C HIS A 95 27.61 -5.04 0.25
N LYS A 96 26.64 -4.30 0.83
CA LYS A 96 25.45 -3.85 0.12
C LYS A 96 25.78 -2.99 -1.10
N VAL A 97 26.57 -1.93 -0.89
CA VAL A 97 26.93 -0.98 -1.96
C VAL A 97 27.69 -1.68 -3.08
N ASN A 98 28.63 -2.56 -2.73
CA ASN A 98 29.37 -3.34 -3.73
C ASN A 98 28.45 -4.28 -4.51
N ASN A 99 27.50 -4.95 -3.84
CA ASN A 99 26.53 -5.80 -4.52
C ASN A 99 25.61 -5.01 -5.43
N GLU A 100 25.17 -3.82 -5.02
CA GLU A 100 24.41 -2.90 -5.87
C GLU A 100 25.25 -2.53 -7.10
N LEU A 101 26.47 -2.02 -6.92
CA LEU A 101 27.37 -1.64 -8.01
C LEU A 101 27.69 -2.79 -8.99
N LEU A 102 27.83 -4.02 -8.48
CA LEU A 102 28.07 -5.21 -9.31
C LEU A 102 26.82 -5.72 -10.03
N SER A 103 25.62 -5.43 -9.49
CA SER A 103 24.33 -5.83 -10.08
C SER A 103 23.76 -4.82 -11.09
N VAL A 104 24.33 -3.61 -11.13
CA VAL A 104 23.91 -2.54 -12.02
C VAL A 104 24.55 -2.78 -13.39
N ASP A 105 23.89 -3.62 -14.19
CA ASP A 105 23.87 -3.39 -15.63
C ASP A 105 22.43 -3.08 -16.04
N LEU A 106 22.09 -1.79 -15.92
CA LEU A 106 20.79 -1.20 -16.28
C LEU A 106 20.44 -1.41 -17.76
N GLU A 107 21.44 -1.77 -18.56
CA GLU A 107 21.34 -2.13 -19.97
C GLU A 107 21.26 -3.64 -20.20
N SER A 108 21.26 -4.45 -19.14
CA SER A 108 21.08 -5.89 -19.31
C SER A 108 19.78 -6.15 -20.09
N ALA A 109 19.92 -6.93 -21.16
CA ALA A 109 18.80 -7.25 -22.06
C ALA A 109 17.58 -7.77 -21.27
N ARG A 110 17.81 -8.49 -20.17
CA ARG A 110 16.78 -9.07 -19.31
C ARG A 110 15.88 -8.02 -18.64
N TRP A 111 16.43 -6.90 -18.16
CA TRP A 111 15.63 -5.82 -17.59
C TRP A 111 14.84 -5.07 -18.66
N ASN A 112 15.49 -4.79 -19.79
CA ASN A 112 14.86 -4.16 -20.95
C ASN A 112 13.71 -5.00 -21.49
N GLU A 113 13.80 -6.32 -21.43
CA GLU A 113 12.69 -7.22 -21.76
C GLU A 113 11.61 -7.18 -20.68
N TYR A 114 11.98 -7.29 -19.39
CA TYR A 114 11.02 -7.34 -18.30
C TYR A 114 10.14 -6.08 -18.21
N ILE A 115 10.75 -4.90 -18.33
CA ILE A 115 10.01 -3.62 -18.24
C ILE A 115 8.92 -3.50 -19.30
N LEU A 116 9.12 -4.09 -20.49
CA LEU A 116 8.13 -4.12 -21.57
C LEU A 116 6.97 -5.09 -21.30
N THR A 117 7.13 -6.02 -20.35
CA THR A 117 6.07 -6.95 -19.93
C THR A 117 5.19 -6.39 -18.81
N LEU A 118 5.62 -5.30 -18.16
CA LEU A 118 4.85 -4.69 -17.08
C LEU A 118 3.56 -4.07 -17.64
N PRO A 119 2.42 -4.25 -16.95
CA PRO A 119 1.18 -3.57 -17.31
C PRO A 119 1.25 -2.08 -16.96
N SER A 120 0.22 -1.34 -17.39
CA SER A 120 0.04 0.06 -17.02
C SER A 120 -0.01 0.27 -15.50
N SER A 121 0.21 1.52 -15.10
CA SER A 121 0.01 1.96 -13.72
C SER A 121 -1.44 1.78 -13.29
N ALA A 122 -1.72 1.71 -11.99
CA ALA A 122 -3.10 1.55 -11.54
C ALA A 122 -3.93 2.77 -11.93
N ASN A 123 -4.90 2.58 -12.81
CA ASN A 123 -5.79 3.62 -13.34
C ASN A 123 -6.92 4.02 -12.37
N LEU A 124 -6.60 4.39 -11.13
CA LEU A 124 -7.61 4.83 -10.17
C LEU A 124 -8.17 6.22 -10.55
N PRO A 125 -9.51 6.44 -10.44
CA PRO A 125 -10.08 7.77 -10.64
C PRO A 125 -9.44 8.83 -9.75
N THR A 126 -8.99 9.94 -10.34
CA THR A 126 -8.44 11.09 -9.63
C THR A 126 -9.28 12.35 -9.89
N ILE A 127 -9.28 13.29 -8.95
CA ILE A 127 -9.98 14.59 -9.11
C ILE A 127 -9.12 15.62 -9.85
N CYS A 128 -7.80 15.42 -9.86
CA CYS A 128 -6.83 16.26 -10.56
C CYS A 128 -5.60 15.43 -10.96
N GLU A 129 -4.71 16.05 -11.73
CA GLU A 129 -3.35 15.53 -11.91
C GLU A 129 -2.60 15.62 -10.56
N PRO A 130 -2.01 14.54 -10.05
CA PRO A 130 -1.29 14.53 -8.77
C PRO A 130 -0.16 15.58 -8.68
N GLU A 131 0.47 15.92 -9.81
CA GLU A 131 1.53 16.93 -9.88
C GLU A 131 1.05 18.34 -9.55
N LYS A 132 -0.27 18.58 -9.56
CA LYS A 132 -0.89 19.87 -9.22
C LYS A 132 -1.18 20.02 -7.72
N LEU A 133 -0.91 19.00 -6.91
CA LEU A 133 -1.13 19.06 -5.46
C LEU A 133 0.11 19.62 -4.75
N ASP A 134 -0.04 20.77 -4.10
CA ASP A 134 1.01 21.40 -3.29
C ASP A 134 1.20 20.71 -1.92
N GLU A 135 0.13 20.11 -1.39
CA GLU A 135 0.12 19.40 -0.11
C GLU A 135 -0.49 18.00 -0.26
N THR A 136 0.25 16.99 0.20
CA THR A 136 -0.16 15.59 0.17
C THR A 136 -0.20 15.04 1.59
N ASP A 137 -1.21 15.49 2.34
CA ASP A 137 -1.51 14.92 3.65
C ASP A 137 -1.82 13.42 3.48
N ILE A 138 -1.17 12.59 4.29
CA ILE A 138 -1.43 11.15 4.31
C ILE A 138 -2.48 10.83 5.35
N THR A 139 -3.52 10.13 4.91
CA THR A 139 -4.52 9.56 5.79
C THR A 139 -4.26 8.08 5.96
N ARG A 140 -4.00 7.65 7.20
CA ARG A 140 -3.92 6.23 7.56
C ARG A 140 -5.29 5.68 7.96
N ARG A 141 -5.68 4.57 7.37
CA ARG A 141 -6.83 3.75 7.78
C ARG A 141 -6.34 2.36 8.16
N CYS A 142 -6.87 1.79 9.24
CA CYS A 142 -6.48 0.46 9.70
C CYS A 142 -7.65 -0.51 9.63
N ILE A 143 -7.38 -1.73 9.16
CA ILE A 143 -8.27 -2.89 9.32
C ILE A 143 -7.58 -3.85 10.28
N THR A 144 -8.33 -4.42 11.21
CA THR A 144 -7.85 -5.47 12.10
C THR A 144 -8.65 -6.74 11.88
N LEU A 145 -7.96 -7.80 11.50
CA LEU A 145 -8.54 -9.13 11.33
C LEU A 145 -8.16 -9.97 12.56
N SER A 146 -9.16 -10.61 13.17
CA SER A 146 -8.93 -11.44 14.35
C SER A 146 -7.96 -12.59 14.03
N GLN A 147 -7.22 -13.04 15.05
CA GLN A 147 -6.28 -14.16 14.95
C GLN A 147 -6.95 -15.38 14.27
N ARG A 148 -8.19 -15.71 14.64
CA ARG A 148 -8.94 -16.83 14.03
C ARG A 148 -9.11 -16.65 12.52
N LYS A 149 -9.59 -15.49 12.08
CA LYS A 149 -9.81 -15.22 10.65
C LYS A 149 -8.49 -15.18 9.89
N TRP A 150 -7.44 -14.62 10.50
CA TRP A 150 -6.10 -14.61 9.94
C TRP A 150 -5.51 -16.00 9.77
N GLN A 151 -5.55 -16.83 10.81
CA GLN A 151 -5.06 -18.21 10.74
C GLN A 151 -5.83 -19.03 9.70
N GLN A 152 -7.14 -18.79 9.55
CA GLN A 152 -7.91 -19.43 8.48
C GLN A 152 -7.37 -19.07 7.08
N LEU A 153 -7.08 -17.78 6.82
CA LEU A 153 -6.46 -17.37 5.56
C LEU A 153 -5.10 -18.07 5.38
N VAL A 154 -4.24 -18.06 6.40
CA VAL A 154 -2.91 -18.71 6.35
C VAL A 154 -3.03 -20.21 6.06
N THR A 155 -3.95 -20.92 6.71
CA THR A 155 -4.19 -22.34 6.47
C THR A 155 -4.64 -22.60 5.04
N VAL A 156 -5.57 -21.80 4.51
CA VAL A 156 -6.08 -21.97 3.15
C VAL A 156 -5.01 -21.61 2.11
N SER A 157 -4.25 -20.52 2.32
CA SER A 157 -3.10 -20.15 1.47
C SER A 157 -2.11 -21.32 1.38
N LYS A 158 -1.69 -21.88 2.52
CA LYS A 158 -0.78 -23.04 2.58
C LYS A 158 -1.34 -24.27 1.86
N LYS A 159 -2.62 -24.59 2.06
CA LYS A 159 -3.30 -25.72 1.40
C LYS A 159 -3.23 -25.62 -0.12
N HIS A 160 -3.29 -24.41 -0.66
CA HIS A 160 -3.25 -24.15 -2.10
C HIS A 160 -1.86 -23.81 -2.65
N ASN A 161 -0.82 -23.97 -1.83
CA ASN A 161 0.58 -23.63 -2.15
C ASN A 161 0.78 -22.17 -2.57
N VAL A 162 0.05 -21.25 -1.93
CA VAL A 162 0.26 -19.82 -2.10
C VAL A 162 0.65 -19.13 -0.80
N THR A 163 1.36 -18.00 -0.89
CA THR A 163 1.78 -17.25 0.30
C THR A 163 0.66 -16.36 0.84
N PRO A 164 0.58 -16.15 2.18
CA PRO A 164 -0.35 -15.19 2.76
C PRO A 164 -0.15 -13.75 2.25
N GLU A 165 1.10 -13.35 1.99
CA GLU A 165 1.45 -12.03 1.42
C GLU A 165 0.78 -11.83 0.06
N ILE A 166 0.94 -12.78 -0.86
CA ILE A 166 0.34 -12.71 -2.20
C ILE A 166 -1.18 -12.87 -2.14
N THR A 167 -1.70 -13.59 -1.14
CA THR A 167 -3.14 -13.65 -0.87
C THR A 167 -3.69 -12.25 -0.57
N LEU A 168 -3.07 -11.51 0.36
CA LEU A 168 -3.49 -10.15 0.71
C LEU A 168 -3.33 -9.16 -0.45
N ALA A 169 -2.23 -9.27 -1.20
CA ALA A 169 -1.97 -8.44 -2.38
C ALA A 169 -2.96 -8.74 -3.53
N SER A 170 -3.42 -9.99 -3.67
CA SER A 170 -4.43 -10.36 -4.68
C SER A 170 -5.82 -9.85 -4.33
N ILE A 171 -6.19 -9.82 -3.05
CA ILE A 171 -7.43 -9.13 -2.61
C ILE A 171 -7.32 -7.64 -2.94
N PHE A 172 -6.14 -7.06 -2.73
CA PHE A 172 -5.90 -5.64 -2.99
C PHE A 172 -6.00 -5.33 -4.47
N SER A 173 -5.40 -6.15 -5.34
CA SER A 173 -5.49 -5.98 -6.79
C SER A 173 -6.93 -6.14 -7.29
N THR A 174 -7.75 -7.03 -6.72
CA THR A 174 -9.18 -7.12 -7.06
C THR A 174 -9.91 -5.81 -6.80
N VAL A 175 -9.70 -5.19 -5.64
CA VAL A 175 -10.32 -3.90 -5.30
C VAL A 175 -9.82 -2.80 -6.23
N LEU A 176 -8.51 -2.72 -6.48
CA LEU A 176 -7.93 -1.73 -7.38
C LEU A 176 -8.46 -1.87 -8.81
N SER A 177 -8.62 -3.10 -9.29
CA SER A 177 -9.18 -3.39 -10.61
C SER A 177 -10.66 -3.02 -10.73
N LEU A 178 -11.43 -3.17 -9.65
CA LEU A 178 -12.85 -2.80 -9.63
C LEU A 178 -13.05 -1.29 -9.81
N TRP A 179 -12.21 -0.47 -9.19
CA TRP A 179 -12.26 1.00 -9.35
C TRP A 179 -11.55 1.49 -10.61
N GLY A 180 -10.41 0.89 -10.96
CA GLY A 180 -9.62 1.32 -12.11
C GLY A 180 -10.05 0.74 -13.46
N ASN A 181 -11.07 -0.14 -13.46
CA ASN A 181 -11.58 -0.83 -14.65
C ASN A 181 -10.46 -1.44 -15.51
N GLN A 182 -9.52 -2.13 -14.86
CA GLN A 182 -8.30 -2.67 -15.48
C GLN A 182 -8.07 -4.11 -15.01
N LYS A 183 -7.79 -5.03 -15.94
CA LYS A 183 -7.46 -6.43 -15.57
C LYS A 183 -6.11 -6.51 -14.87
N TYR A 184 -5.11 -5.95 -15.53
CA TYR A 184 -3.74 -5.99 -15.09
C TYR A 184 -3.30 -4.60 -14.66
N LEU A 185 -2.58 -4.52 -13.54
CA LEU A 185 -2.05 -3.28 -13.00
C LEU A 185 -0.67 -3.51 -12.41
N MET A 186 0.17 -2.49 -12.45
CA MET A 186 1.48 -2.50 -11.82
C MET A 186 1.34 -2.26 -10.32
N MET A 187 1.96 -3.12 -9.52
CA MET A 187 2.08 -2.98 -8.07
C MET A 187 3.54 -3.06 -7.66
N ARG A 188 3.99 -2.11 -6.84
CA ARG A 188 5.31 -2.17 -6.21
C ARG A 188 5.22 -2.99 -4.93
N PHE A 189 6.10 -3.97 -4.78
CA PHE A 189 6.33 -4.71 -3.55
C PHE A 189 7.61 -4.20 -2.89
N ASP A 190 7.53 -3.86 -1.61
CA ASP A 190 8.71 -3.53 -0.82
C ASP A 190 9.17 -4.80 -0.08
N ILE A 191 10.28 -5.38 -0.55
CA ILE A 191 10.81 -6.65 -0.07
C ILE A 191 11.97 -6.40 0.89
N THR A 192 11.98 -7.07 2.04
CA THR A 192 13.11 -7.04 2.98
C THR A 192 13.72 -8.43 3.07
N LYS A 193 15.01 -8.55 2.73
CA LYS A 193 15.80 -9.77 2.96
C LYS A 193 16.32 -9.78 4.40
N ILE A 194 15.62 -10.50 5.28
CA ILE A 194 15.81 -10.48 6.74
C ILE A 194 17.23 -10.87 7.18
N ASN A 195 17.94 -11.71 6.41
CA ASN A 195 19.15 -12.37 6.90
C ASN A 195 20.45 -11.60 6.65
N ASP A 196 20.47 -10.60 5.76
CA ASP A 196 21.74 -10.01 5.32
C ASP A 196 22.23 -8.87 6.24
N TYR A 197 21.33 -8.26 7.05
CA TYR A 197 21.61 -6.99 7.74
C TYR A 197 21.01 -6.90 9.16
N THR A 198 20.87 -8.03 9.87
CA THR A 198 20.27 -8.06 11.21
C THR A 198 21.00 -7.14 12.20
N GLY A 199 20.26 -6.30 12.93
CA GLY A 199 20.84 -5.42 13.96
C GLY A 199 21.46 -4.11 13.44
N ILE A 200 21.28 -3.80 12.15
CA ILE A 200 21.74 -2.55 11.53
C ILE A 200 20.53 -1.70 11.13
N ILE A 201 20.56 -0.41 11.46
CA ILE A 201 19.60 0.58 10.96
C ILE A 201 20.09 1.08 9.62
N GLY A 202 19.26 1.02 8.58
CA GLY A 202 19.58 1.47 7.22
C GLY A 202 18.41 1.37 6.24
N GLN A 203 18.72 1.52 4.95
CA GLN A 203 17.78 1.31 3.86
C GLN A 203 18.14 0.02 3.13
N PHE A 204 17.42 -1.06 3.42
CA PHE A 204 17.61 -2.41 2.87
C PHE A 204 16.37 -2.95 2.15
N THR A 205 15.34 -2.12 2.01
CA THR A 205 14.13 -2.49 1.27
C THR A 205 14.42 -2.47 -0.22
N GLU A 206 14.22 -3.61 -0.85
CA GLU A 206 14.35 -3.81 -2.29
C GLU A 206 12.95 -3.68 -2.94
N PRO A 207 12.73 -2.64 -3.77
CA PRO A 207 11.47 -2.45 -4.47
C PRO A 207 11.39 -3.39 -5.68
N LEU A 208 10.33 -4.19 -5.76
CA LEU A 208 10.02 -5.07 -6.88
C LEU A 208 8.73 -4.61 -7.57
N LEU A 209 8.80 -4.28 -8.85
CA LEU A 209 7.59 -4.01 -9.64
C LEU A 209 7.02 -5.33 -10.14
N VAL A 210 5.71 -5.54 -9.99
CA VAL A 210 5.03 -6.77 -10.40
C VAL A 210 3.75 -6.42 -11.13
N GLY A 211 3.49 -7.10 -12.25
CA GLY A 211 2.19 -7.07 -12.91
C GLY A 211 1.20 -7.98 -12.21
N MET A 212 0.18 -7.39 -11.59
CA MET A 212 -0.86 -8.10 -10.85
C MET A 212 -2.16 -8.14 -11.65
N SER A 213 -2.84 -9.28 -11.66
CA SER A 213 -4.23 -9.40 -12.12
C SER A 213 -5.17 -9.05 -10.96
N GLY A 214 -6.30 -8.41 -11.25
CA GLY A 214 -7.37 -8.20 -10.27
C GLY A 214 -8.61 -9.08 -10.47
N PHE A 215 -8.73 -9.78 -11.60
CA PHE A 215 -9.84 -10.71 -11.84
C PHE A 215 -9.42 -11.92 -12.66
N GLU A 216 -9.89 -13.09 -12.26
CA GLU A 216 -9.82 -14.36 -12.99
C GLU A 216 -11.12 -15.14 -12.75
N GLN A 217 -11.21 -16.39 -13.21
CA GLN A 217 -12.41 -17.24 -13.02
C GLN A 217 -12.80 -17.44 -11.54
N SER A 218 -11.81 -17.50 -10.66
CA SER A 218 -11.96 -17.66 -9.20
C SER A 218 -10.85 -16.94 -8.45
N PHE A 219 -11.01 -16.74 -7.14
CA PHE A 219 -9.93 -16.20 -6.31
C PHE A 219 -8.70 -17.12 -6.29
N LEU A 220 -8.89 -18.44 -6.30
CA LEU A 220 -7.80 -19.41 -6.33
C LEU A 220 -6.97 -19.30 -7.60
N SER A 221 -7.61 -19.16 -8.76
CA SER A 221 -6.89 -18.92 -10.03
C SER A 221 -6.18 -17.56 -10.02
N LEU A 222 -6.80 -16.54 -9.42
CA LEU A 222 -6.23 -15.19 -9.30
C LEU A 222 -4.94 -15.20 -8.48
N VAL A 223 -4.99 -15.73 -7.25
CA VAL A 223 -3.84 -15.73 -6.35
C VAL A 223 -2.69 -16.59 -6.89
N LYS A 224 -2.99 -17.71 -7.55
CA LYS A 224 -1.97 -18.53 -8.21
C LYS A 224 -1.30 -17.81 -9.38
N ASN A 225 -2.08 -17.12 -10.21
CA ASN A 225 -1.53 -16.32 -11.31
C ASN A 225 -0.64 -15.19 -10.77
N ASN A 226 -1.11 -14.47 -9.76
CA ASN A 226 -0.36 -13.38 -9.14
C ASN A 226 0.92 -13.87 -8.44
N GLN A 227 0.88 -15.04 -7.79
CA GLN A 227 2.08 -15.63 -7.20
C GLN A 227 3.10 -15.98 -8.28
N LYS A 228 2.67 -16.61 -9.37
CA LYS A 228 3.55 -16.91 -10.50
C LYS A 228 4.18 -15.63 -11.05
N LYS A 229 3.41 -14.55 -11.19
CA LYS A 229 3.91 -13.24 -11.65
C LYS A 229 4.92 -12.63 -10.69
N PHE A 230 4.70 -12.76 -9.39
CA PHE A 230 5.64 -12.33 -8.36
C PHE A 230 6.94 -13.15 -8.42
N GLU A 231 6.85 -14.48 -8.54
CA GLU A 231 8.01 -15.38 -8.67
C GLU A 231 8.80 -15.11 -9.96
N GLU A 232 8.12 -14.90 -11.09
CA GLU A 232 8.72 -14.49 -12.36
C GLU A 232 9.51 -13.18 -12.16
N ALA A 233 8.87 -12.15 -11.60
CA ALA A 233 9.49 -10.85 -11.32
C ALA A 233 10.72 -10.98 -10.40
N TYR A 234 10.60 -11.77 -9.33
CA TYR A 234 11.67 -12.01 -8.37
C TYR A 234 12.86 -12.75 -9.01
N HIS A 235 12.59 -13.71 -9.91
CA HIS A 235 13.64 -14.47 -10.62
C HIS A 235 14.48 -13.61 -11.56
N TYR A 236 13.92 -12.52 -12.09
CA TYR A 236 14.72 -11.59 -12.89
C TYR A 236 15.83 -10.92 -12.05
N ASP A 237 15.75 -10.93 -10.71
CA ASP A 237 16.73 -10.38 -9.73
C ASP A 237 17.28 -9.01 -10.16
N VAL A 238 16.44 -8.20 -10.80
CA VAL A 238 16.91 -6.91 -11.33
C VAL A 238 16.90 -5.90 -10.20
N LYS A 239 18.09 -5.69 -9.65
CA LYS A 239 18.35 -4.67 -8.64
C LYS A 239 18.47 -3.29 -9.29
N VAL A 240 17.37 -2.81 -9.88
CA VAL A 240 17.30 -1.43 -10.36
C VAL A 240 16.77 -0.53 -9.25
N PRO A 241 17.45 0.58 -8.93
CA PRO A 241 16.90 1.60 -8.05
C PRO A 241 15.52 2.05 -8.54
N VAL A 242 14.49 1.98 -7.68
CA VAL A 242 13.10 2.30 -8.07
C VAL A 242 12.95 3.67 -8.75
N PHE A 243 13.75 4.65 -8.38
CA PHE A 243 13.71 5.98 -9.00
C PHE A 243 14.09 5.92 -10.49
N GLN A 244 15.08 5.10 -10.85
CA GLN A 244 15.47 4.89 -12.23
C GLN A 244 14.39 4.08 -12.99
N CYS A 245 13.78 3.07 -12.35
CA CYS A 245 12.63 2.34 -12.92
C CYS A 245 11.49 3.30 -13.25
N VAL A 246 11.11 4.13 -12.26
CA VAL A 246 10.02 5.10 -12.36
C VAL A 246 10.29 6.07 -13.51
N ASN A 247 11.49 6.66 -13.56
CA ASN A 247 11.87 7.60 -14.61
C ASN A 247 11.87 6.96 -16.00
N LYS A 248 12.28 5.69 -16.13
CA LYS A 248 12.26 4.98 -17.42
C LYS A 248 10.82 4.68 -17.85
N LEU A 249 10.02 4.11 -16.95
CA LEU A 249 8.61 3.76 -17.19
C LEU A 249 7.77 4.98 -17.56
N SER A 250 7.94 6.09 -16.85
CA SER A 250 7.17 7.32 -17.11
C SER A 250 7.42 7.91 -18.51
N ASN A 251 8.54 7.54 -19.15
CA ASN A 251 8.91 7.97 -20.50
C ASN A 251 8.51 6.97 -21.61
N ILE A 252 7.95 5.79 -21.27
CA ILE A 252 7.55 4.78 -22.27
C ILE A 252 6.21 5.14 -22.93
N SER A 253 5.20 5.48 -22.12
CA SER A 253 3.86 5.85 -22.60
C SER A 253 3.03 6.54 -21.52
N ASP A 254 1.96 7.22 -21.93
CA ASP A 254 1.02 7.88 -21.00
C ASP A 254 0.40 6.90 -19.99
N SER A 255 0.19 5.65 -20.37
CA SER A 255 -0.32 4.60 -19.48
C SER A 255 0.65 4.19 -18.37
N HIS A 256 1.92 4.59 -18.48
CA HIS A 256 2.96 4.40 -17.47
C HIS A 256 3.35 5.71 -16.78
N ARG A 257 2.58 6.80 -16.96
CA ARG A 257 2.88 8.13 -16.41
C ARG A 257 3.09 8.14 -14.89
N TYR A 258 2.45 7.22 -14.15
CA TYR A 258 2.51 7.13 -12.69
C TYR A 258 2.93 5.74 -12.19
N PRO A 259 4.14 5.28 -12.54
CA PRO A 259 4.57 3.93 -12.19
C PRO A 259 4.75 3.83 -10.68
N ALA A 260 4.50 2.64 -10.12
CA ALA A 260 4.56 2.38 -8.68
C ALA A 260 3.59 3.25 -7.83
N ASN A 261 2.51 3.77 -8.42
CA ASN A 261 1.48 4.52 -7.69
C ASN A 261 0.74 3.72 -6.61
N ILE A 262 0.84 2.40 -6.67
CA ILE A 262 0.36 1.46 -5.67
C ILE A 262 1.54 0.70 -5.09
N THR A 263 1.57 0.59 -3.76
CA THR A 263 2.61 -0.17 -3.05
C THR A 263 2.01 -1.17 -2.07
N PHE A 264 2.62 -2.36 -2.00
CA PHE A 264 2.34 -3.38 -1.01
C PHE A 264 3.62 -3.70 -0.22
N SER A 265 3.49 -3.88 1.08
CA SER A 265 4.59 -4.27 1.96
C SER A 265 4.06 -5.14 3.09
N SER A 266 4.93 -5.96 3.69
CA SER A 266 4.50 -6.87 4.75
C SER A 266 5.62 -7.22 5.74
N GLU A 267 5.26 -7.31 7.01
CA GLU A 267 6.09 -7.80 8.13
C GLU A 267 5.41 -8.98 8.82
N LEU A 268 4.83 -9.91 8.05
CA LEU A 268 4.05 -11.03 8.59
C LEU A 268 4.90 -12.07 9.33
N LEU A 269 6.21 -12.12 9.05
CA LEU A 269 7.16 -13.02 9.70
C LEU A 269 7.73 -12.47 11.01
N ASN A 270 7.59 -11.16 11.26
CA ASN A 270 8.07 -10.54 12.49
C ASN A 270 6.93 -10.43 13.52
N THR A 271 7.00 -11.23 14.58
CA THR A 271 5.97 -11.29 15.63
C THR A 271 6.33 -10.50 16.89
N ASN A 272 7.51 -9.87 16.94
CA ASN A 272 8.09 -9.31 18.17
C ASN A 272 7.75 -7.84 18.42
N HIS A 273 6.65 -7.34 17.86
CA HIS A 273 6.18 -5.97 18.11
C HIS A 273 5.60 -5.83 19.52
N SER A 274 6.48 -5.58 20.50
CA SER A 274 6.12 -5.45 21.92
C SER A 274 5.28 -4.20 22.24
N LYS A 275 5.28 -3.19 21.37
CA LYS A 275 4.53 -1.94 21.58
C LYS A 275 3.85 -1.43 20.31
N LYS A 276 2.57 -1.12 20.43
CA LYS A 276 1.73 -0.52 19.39
C LYS A 276 1.99 0.97 19.30
N ALA A 277 2.38 1.46 18.11
CA ALA A 277 2.40 2.89 17.85
C ALA A 277 0.98 3.47 17.99
N VAL A 278 0.85 4.63 18.65
CA VAL A 278 -0.47 5.27 18.81
C VAL A 278 -0.97 5.83 17.48
N TRP A 279 -0.05 6.27 16.63
CA TRP A 279 -0.32 6.80 15.29
C TRP A 279 0.94 6.74 14.43
N GLY A 280 0.78 6.67 13.11
CA GLY A 280 1.86 6.80 12.14
C GLY A 280 1.29 6.94 10.72
N CYS A 281 2.14 7.33 9.79
CA CYS A 281 1.86 7.31 8.35
C CYS A 281 3.15 6.95 7.60
N ARG A 282 3.02 6.45 6.37
CA ARG A 282 4.16 6.29 5.44
C ARG A 282 3.97 7.18 4.23
N GLN A 283 5.05 7.84 3.84
CA GLN A 283 5.10 8.72 2.68
C GLN A 283 6.14 8.20 1.71
N SER A 284 5.77 8.16 0.43
CA SER A 284 6.63 7.80 -0.69
C SER A 284 6.27 8.74 -1.84
N ALA A 285 7.28 9.23 -2.56
CA ALA A 285 7.11 10.27 -3.58
C ALA A 285 6.17 9.85 -4.72
N ASN A 286 6.20 8.57 -5.10
CA ASN A 286 5.44 8.06 -6.25
C ASN A 286 4.18 7.29 -5.86
N THR A 287 3.93 7.05 -4.57
CA THR A 287 2.86 6.17 -4.10
C THR A 287 1.64 6.97 -3.65
N TRP A 288 0.50 6.75 -4.30
CA TRP A 288 -0.78 7.40 -3.93
C TRP A 288 -1.52 6.62 -2.86
N LEU A 289 -1.43 5.29 -2.91
CA LEU A 289 -2.05 4.38 -1.97
C LEU A 289 -1.10 3.22 -1.69
N SER A 290 -0.81 3.00 -0.41
CA SER A 290 -0.04 1.85 0.04
C SER A 290 -0.82 0.98 1.00
N LEU A 291 -0.57 -0.32 0.94
CA LEU A 291 -1.05 -1.32 1.87
C LEU A 291 0.15 -1.95 2.57
N HIS A 292 0.16 -1.89 3.90
CA HIS A 292 1.14 -2.59 4.72
C HIS A 292 0.46 -3.59 5.63
N ALA A 293 0.95 -4.83 5.65
CA ALA A 293 0.45 -5.90 6.49
C ALA A 293 1.42 -6.25 7.61
N VAL A 294 0.95 -6.24 8.86
CA VAL A 294 1.77 -6.54 10.04
C VAL A 294 0.99 -7.40 11.03
N ILE A 295 1.68 -8.22 11.82
CA ILE A 295 1.09 -8.94 12.93
C ILE A 295 1.30 -8.16 14.23
N GLU A 296 0.21 -7.67 14.82
CA GLU A 296 0.22 -7.03 16.13
C GLU A 296 -0.59 -7.89 17.10
N GLN A 297 0.01 -8.35 18.21
CA GLN A 297 -0.69 -9.14 19.23
C GLN A 297 -1.47 -10.33 18.64
N GLU A 298 -0.83 -11.09 17.75
CA GLU A 298 -1.39 -12.26 17.04
C GLU A 298 -2.54 -11.95 16.06
N GLN A 299 -2.87 -10.67 15.86
CA GLN A 299 -3.87 -10.22 14.91
C GLN A 299 -3.21 -9.63 13.66
N LEU A 300 -3.83 -9.84 12.50
CA LEU A 300 -3.41 -9.15 11.30
C LEU A 300 -3.92 -7.72 11.34
N VAL A 301 -3.01 -6.76 11.26
CA VAL A 301 -3.31 -5.34 11.11
C VAL A 301 -2.86 -4.90 9.72
N LEU A 302 -3.81 -4.35 8.96
CA LEU A 302 -3.58 -3.80 7.63
C LEU A 302 -3.67 -2.29 7.70
N GLN A 303 -2.64 -1.62 7.23
CA GLN A 303 -2.53 -0.16 7.27
C GLN A 303 -2.56 0.36 5.83
N TRP A 304 -3.62 1.09 5.51
CA TRP A 304 -3.80 1.80 4.24
C TRP A 304 -3.37 3.24 4.43
N ASP A 305 -2.27 3.65 3.78
CA ASP A 305 -1.82 5.03 3.76
C ASP A 305 -2.13 5.62 2.37
N SER A 306 -2.95 6.67 2.32
CA SER A 306 -3.38 7.30 1.07
C SER A 306 -3.21 8.82 1.07
N GLN A 307 -2.87 9.35 -0.10
CA GLN A 307 -2.97 10.77 -0.43
C GLN A 307 -4.41 11.10 -0.81
N ASP A 308 -5.28 11.28 0.19
CA ASP A 308 -6.73 11.43 -0.01
C ASP A 308 -7.10 12.56 -0.98
N ALA A 309 -6.31 13.63 -1.03
CA ALA A 309 -6.52 14.78 -1.92
C ALA A 309 -6.47 14.42 -3.42
N ILE A 310 -5.89 13.27 -3.80
CA ILE A 310 -5.88 12.80 -5.19
C ILE A 310 -7.25 12.23 -5.61
N PHE A 311 -8.00 11.67 -4.67
CA PHE A 311 -9.14 10.81 -4.97
C PHE A 311 -10.49 11.53 -4.79
N PRO A 312 -11.54 11.09 -5.49
CA PRO A 312 -12.91 11.48 -5.16
C PRO A 312 -13.22 11.23 -3.69
N LYS A 313 -14.04 12.12 -3.13
CA LYS A 313 -14.47 12.03 -1.72
C LYS A 313 -14.99 10.63 -1.40
N ASP A 314 -14.60 10.10 -0.25
CA ASP A 314 -14.97 8.79 0.29
C ASP A 314 -14.51 7.56 -0.53
N MET A 315 -13.88 7.72 -1.70
CA MET A 315 -13.47 6.60 -2.55
C MET A 315 -12.53 5.61 -1.85
N ILE A 316 -11.50 6.07 -1.14
CA ILE A 316 -10.58 5.18 -0.42
C ILE A 316 -11.29 4.44 0.72
N LYS A 317 -12.22 5.11 1.40
CA LYS A 317 -13.04 4.50 2.45
C LYS A 317 -13.93 3.39 1.86
N ASP A 318 -14.49 3.63 0.69
CA ASP A 318 -15.31 2.66 -0.03
C ASP A 318 -14.52 1.46 -0.53
N MET A 319 -13.32 1.68 -1.07
CA MET A 319 -12.38 0.61 -1.41
C MET A 319 -12.01 -0.23 -0.19
N LEU A 320 -11.79 0.41 0.96
CA LEU A 320 -11.49 -0.26 2.22
C LEU A 320 -12.65 -1.17 2.68
N HIS A 321 -13.90 -0.73 2.50
CA HIS A 321 -15.07 -1.58 2.78
C HIS A 321 -15.09 -2.82 1.89
N SER A 322 -14.93 -2.65 0.57
CA SER A 322 -14.87 -3.78 -0.38
C SER A 322 -13.72 -4.73 -0.06
N TYR A 323 -12.56 -4.21 0.32
CA TYR A 323 -11.42 -5.02 0.74
C TYR A 323 -11.75 -5.84 2.00
N THR A 324 -12.42 -5.22 2.98
CA THR A 324 -12.84 -5.87 4.22
C THR A 324 -13.88 -6.96 3.96
N ASP A 325 -14.87 -6.70 3.09
CA ASP A 325 -15.88 -7.69 2.73
C ASP A 325 -15.25 -8.90 2.02
N LEU A 326 -14.24 -8.69 1.16
CA LEU A 326 -13.48 -9.78 0.54
C LEU A 326 -12.65 -10.58 1.56
N LEU A 327 -11.97 -9.92 2.51
CA LEU A 327 -11.28 -10.61 3.60
C LEU A 327 -12.23 -11.49 4.40
N ASP A 328 -13.41 -10.96 4.73
CA ASP A 328 -14.42 -11.67 5.50
C ASP A 328 -15.00 -12.85 4.71
N LEU A 329 -15.25 -12.69 3.41
CA LEU A 329 -15.67 -13.79 2.54
C LEU A 329 -14.62 -14.90 2.48
N LEU A 330 -13.36 -14.54 2.24
CA LEU A 330 -12.28 -15.50 1.99
C LEU A 330 -11.76 -16.17 3.27
N SER A 331 -12.02 -15.57 4.45
CA SER A 331 -11.70 -16.14 5.77
C SER A 331 -12.80 -17.04 6.35
N GLN A 332 -13.94 -17.24 5.67
CA GLN A 332 -15.03 -18.10 6.16
C GLN A 332 -14.85 -19.58 5.82
N LYS A 333 -14.75 -19.91 4.52
CA LYS A 333 -14.69 -21.29 4.03
C LYS A 333 -13.76 -21.38 2.82
N ASP A 334 -12.99 -22.45 2.76
CA ASP A 334 -12.08 -22.77 1.64
C ASP A 334 -12.81 -22.82 0.28
N VAL A 335 -14.06 -23.32 0.26
CA VAL A 335 -14.87 -23.38 -0.97
C VAL A 335 -15.04 -22.00 -1.63
N ASN A 336 -15.00 -20.91 -0.86
CA ASN A 336 -15.16 -19.55 -1.40
C ASN A 336 -14.00 -19.15 -2.32
N TRP A 337 -12.82 -19.78 -2.17
CA TRP A 337 -11.66 -19.50 -3.02
C TRP A 337 -11.84 -20.05 -4.43
N ALA A 338 -12.59 -21.16 -4.58
CA ALA A 338 -12.83 -21.79 -5.87
C ALA A 338 -14.00 -21.15 -6.65
N GLN A 339 -14.75 -20.24 -6.02
CA GLN A 339 -15.88 -19.56 -6.67
C GLN A 339 -15.42 -18.27 -7.36
N PRO A 340 -16.17 -17.81 -8.39
CA PRO A 340 -16.03 -16.44 -8.89
C PRO A 340 -16.20 -15.43 -7.76
N LEU A 341 -15.33 -14.42 -7.72
CA LEU A 341 -15.44 -13.37 -6.73
C LEU A 341 -16.70 -12.54 -7.01
N PRO A 342 -17.55 -12.29 -6.00
CA PRO A 342 -18.65 -11.36 -6.15
C PRO A 342 -18.13 -9.93 -6.34
N THR A 343 -18.89 -9.11 -7.07
CA THR A 343 -18.64 -7.67 -7.14
C THR A 343 -19.13 -7.01 -5.86
N LEU A 344 -18.26 -6.90 -4.85
CA LEU A 344 -18.60 -6.35 -3.54
C LEU A 344 -18.42 -4.83 -3.52
N LEU A 345 -19.33 -4.10 -4.17
CA LEU A 345 -19.38 -2.64 -4.07
C LEU A 345 -20.09 -2.21 -2.77
N PRO A 346 -19.76 -1.03 -2.22
CA PRO A 346 -20.57 -0.46 -1.15
C PRO A 346 -22.03 -0.33 -1.57
N LYS A 347 -22.96 -0.72 -0.68
CA LYS A 347 -24.41 -0.76 -0.96
C LYS A 347 -24.97 0.55 -1.53
N HIS A 348 -24.44 1.70 -1.13
CA HIS A 348 -24.90 2.98 -1.64
C HIS A 348 -24.54 3.18 -3.13
N GLN A 349 -23.35 2.72 -3.57
CA GLN A 349 -22.95 2.77 -4.97
C GLN A 349 -23.76 1.78 -5.80
N GLU A 350 -23.98 0.57 -5.28
CA GLU A 350 -24.84 -0.43 -5.91
C GLU A 350 -26.27 0.10 -6.09
N SER A 351 -26.84 0.72 -5.05
CA SER A 351 -28.18 1.32 -5.12
C SER A 351 -28.29 2.43 -6.17
N ILE A 352 -27.28 3.31 -6.27
CA ILE A 352 -27.24 4.36 -7.30
C ILE A 352 -27.17 3.75 -8.70
N ARG A 353 -26.28 2.78 -8.91
CA ARG A 353 -26.14 2.08 -10.20
C ARG A 353 -27.42 1.37 -10.58
N ASN A 354 -28.03 0.64 -9.64
CA ASN A 354 -29.31 -0.01 -9.84
C ASN A 354 -30.40 1.00 -10.17
N LYS A 355 -30.46 2.16 -9.50
CA LYS A 355 -31.46 3.20 -9.80
C LYS A 355 -31.29 3.78 -11.21
N ILE A 356 -30.05 4.01 -11.65
CA ILE A 356 -29.75 4.50 -13.01
C ILE A 356 -30.13 3.43 -14.04
N ASN A 357 -29.74 2.17 -13.80
CA ASN A 357 -30.02 1.06 -14.70
C ASN A 357 -31.49 0.59 -14.64
N GLN A 358 -32.22 0.92 -13.57
CA GLN A 358 -33.66 0.68 -13.40
C GLN A 358 -34.53 1.69 -14.15
N GLN A 359 -33.94 2.70 -14.82
CA GLN A 359 -34.61 3.36 -15.95
C GLN A 359 -34.69 2.43 -17.17
N GLY A 360 -34.92 1.13 -16.95
CA GLY A 360 -36.18 0.46 -17.29
C GLY A 360 -36.55 0.57 -18.74
N ASP A 361 -36.41 -0.56 -19.45
CA ASP A 361 -37.19 -1.00 -20.61
C ASP A 361 -38.16 0.07 -21.14
N LEU A 362 -37.60 1.17 -21.68
CA LEU A 362 -38.33 1.95 -22.66
C LEU A 362 -38.57 0.92 -23.74
N GLU A 363 -39.84 0.54 -23.92
CA GLU A 363 -40.22 -0.38 -24.98
C GLU A 363 -39.79 0.30 -26.28
N LEU A 364 -38.58 -0.03 -26.70
CA LEU A 364 -38.00 0.56 -27.89
C LEU A 364 -38.93 0.09 -28.99
N THR A 365 -39.52 1.09 -29.66
CA THR A 365 -40.30 0.89 -30.86
C THR A 365 -39.62 -0.16 -31.73
N LYS A 366 -40.35 -1.24 -32.05
CA LYS A 366 -39.88 -2.27 -32.98
C LYS A 366 -39.79 -1.77 -34.42
N GLU A 367 -40.26 -0.55 -34.68
CA GLU A 367 -40.17 0.09 -35.99
C GLU A 367 -38.73 0.49 -36.30
N LEU A 368 -38.37 0.36 -37.57
CA LEU A 368 -37.12 0.90 -38.09
C LEU A 368 -37.21 2.44 -38.13
N LEU A 369 -36.07 3.11 -37.95
CA LEU A 369 -36.01 4.59 -37.89
C LEU A 369 -36.73 5.27 -39.08
N HIS A 370 -36.63 4.70 -40.29
CA HIS A 370 -37.26 5.27 -41.49
C HIS A 370 -38.78 5.07 -41.56
N GLN A 371 -39.35 4.05 -40.89
CA GLN A 371 -40.80 3.81 -40.90
C GLN A 371 -41.54 4.95 -40.20
N ARG A 372 -40.92 5.52 -39.17
CA ARG A 372 -41.46 6.67 -38.44
C ARG A 372 -41.43 7.95 -39.27
N PHE A 373 -40.43 8.10 -40.13
CA PHE A 373 -40.38 9.17 -41.14
C PHE A 373 -41.56 9.05 -42.11
N PHE A 374 -41.78 7.88 -42.72
CA PHE A 374 -42.88 7.69 -43.67
C PHE A 374 -44.27 7.87 -43.03
N LYS A 375 -44.48 7.37 -41.80
CA LYS A 375 -45.72 7.64 -41.05
C LYS A 375 -45.96 9.13 -40.79
N ASN A 376 -44.91 9.89 -40.49
CA ASN A 376 -45.03 11.34 -40.30
C ASN A 376 -45.32 12.07 -41.61
N VAL A 377 -44.77 11.62 -42.74
CA VAL A 377 -45.10 12.15 -44.07
C VAL A 377 -46.56 11.87 -44.43
N GLU A 378 -47.10 10.69 -44.10
CA GLU A 378 -48.52 10.37 -44.34
C GLU A 378 -49.49 11.20 -43.48
N SER A 379 -49.13 11.45 -42.22
CA SER A 379 -49.99 12.17 -41.26
C SER A 379 -49.81 13.68 -41.27
N THR A 380 -48.64 14.18 -41.66
CA THR A 380 -48.26 15.59 -41.76
C THR A 380 -47.37 15.82 -42.98
N PRO A 381 -47.95 15.87 -44.19
CA PRO A 381 -47.19 15.90 -45.45
C PRO A 381 -46.52 17.24 -45.78
N ASN A 382 -46.87 18.32 -45.08
CA ASN A 382 -46.39 19.69 -45.37
C ASN A 382 -45.39 20.19 -44.32
#